data_AF-A0A8J2QCZ1-F1
#
_entry.id   AF-A0A8J2QCZ1-F1
#
_cell.length_a   1.000
_cell.length_b   1.000
_cell.length_c   1.000
_cell.angle_alpha   90.00
_cell.angle_beta   90.00
_cell.angle_gamma   90.00
#
_symmetry.space_group_name_H-M   'P 1'
#
loop_
_entity.id
_entity.type
_entity.pdbx_description
1 polymer ?
#
loop_
_entity_poly.entity_id
_entity_poly.type
_entity_poly.pdbx_seq_one_letter_code
_entity_poly.pdbx_strand_id
1 'polypeptide(L)'
;MDVNSSRENNEVYGTVLNGQASSAWPESHLQNEIMFRLPRPLNANDEIEISGRMIPNPERLFLNLMTGTNVPDYHNIACQVEASFSVQNIFLRCIENGNKYEEVLDQYPADLFPDSEFKFIIKVRVNGSQILDIDIGESYAGSLELKHNLRDITFLSLSNDITKVDELKFRFA
;
A
#
# COMPACT_ATOMS: atom_id res chain seq x y z
N MET A 1 43.59 -12.97 23.18
CA MET A 1 42.19 -13.33 23.47
C MET A 1 41.35 -12.48 22.57
N ASP A 2 41.05 -13.01 21.39
CA ASP A 2 40.24 -12.34 20.39
C ASP A 2 38.79 -12.75 20.61
N VAL A 3 37.90 -11.76 20.72
CA VAL A 3 36.45 -11.98 20.63
C VAL A 3 35.97 -11.16 19.46
N ASN A 4 35.78 -11.86 18.35
CA ASN A 4 35.14 -11.41 17.14
C ASN A 4 33.72 -12.00 17.20
N SER A 5 32.66 -11.18 17.27
CA SER A 5 31.29 -11.68 17.09
C SER A 5 30.52 -10.80 16.11
N SER A 6 30.63 -11.22 14.84
CA SER A 6 29.56 -11.36 13.85
C SER A 6 28.39 -10.37 13.88
N ARG A 7 28.40 -9.50 12.85
CA ARG A 7 27.24 -8.80 12.31
C ARG A 7 26.19 -9.82 11.85
N GLU A 8 24.97 -9.70 12.33
CA GLU A 8 23.82 -10.45 11.80
C GLU A 8 23.49 -9.94 10.39
N ASN A 9 23.56 -10.86 9.43
CA ASN A 9 23.13 -10.65 8.06
C ASN A 9 21.60 -10.53 8.02
N ASN A 10 21.11 -9.38 7.58
CA ASN A 10 19.72 -9.18 7.22
C ASN A 10 19.47 -9.91 5.89
N GLU A 11 18.96 -11.14 5.96
CA GLU A 11 18.67 -11.95 4.77
C GLU A 11 17.49 -11.35 3.99
N VAL A 12 17.82 -10.65 2.91
CA VAL A 12 16.88 -10.19 1.89
C VAL A 12 16.30 -11.42 1.19
N TYR A 13 15.02 -11.73 1.43
CA TYR A 13 14.31 -12.79 0.72
C TYR A 13 14.13 -12.40 -0.76
N GLY A 14 15.04 -12.87 -1.61
CA GLY A 14 14.94 -12.78 -3.07
C GLY A 14 14.72 -14.16 -3.69
N THR A 15 13.62 -14.34 -4.43
CA THR A 15 13.41 -15.52 -5.29
C THR A 15 14.17 -15.34 -6.60
N VAL A 16 15.04 -16.32 -6.92
CA VAL A 16 15.86 -16.31 -8.13
C VAL A 16 15.17 -17.14 -9.22
N LEU A 17 14.88 -16.55 -10.37
CA LEU A 17 14.52 -17.26 -11.61
C LEU A 17 15.48 -16.81 -12.73
N ASN A 18 16.34 -17.76 -13.14
CA ASN A 18 17.23 -17.71 -14.30
C ASN A 18 18.27 -16.58 -14.38
N GLY A 19 19.41 -16.78 -13.72
CA GLY A 19 20.75 -16.63 -14.34
C GLY A 19 21.24 -15.25 -14.81
N GLN A 20 20.45 -14.19 -14.72
CA GLN A 20 20.90 -12.81 -14.92
C GLN A 20 20.26 -11.96 -13.82
N ALA A 21 21.09 -11.35 -12.98
CA ALA A 21 20.66 -10.40 -11.97
C ALA A 21 20.14 -9.12 -12.66
N SER A 22 18.87 -9.14 -13.06
CA SER A 22 18.05 -7.94 -13.17
C SER A 22 17.52 -7.66 -11.76
N SER A 23 17.85 -6.52 -11.18
CA SER A 23 17.17 -6.00 -10.00
C SER A 23 15.73 -5.63 -10.41
N ALA A 24 14.87 -6.63 -10.56
CA ALA A 24 13.50 -6.51 -11.05
C ALA A 24 12.52 -5.97 -9.99
N TRP A 25 13.04 -5.53 -8.84
CA TRP A 25 12.25 -4.99 -7.75
C TRP A 25 12.62 -3.52 -7.55
N PRO A 26 11.64 -2.61 -7.50
CA PRO A 26 11.88 -1.22 -7.16
C PRO A 26 12.53 -1.09 -5.78
N GLU A 27 13.44 -0.13 -5.62
CA GLU A 27 14.03 0.19 -4.32
C GLU A 27 12.96 0.79 -3.39
N SER A 28 12.96 0.36 -2.13
CA SER A 28 12.05 0.85 -1.08
C SER A 28 12.48 2.24 -0.62
N HIS A 29 11.56 3.21 -0.63
CA HIS A 29 11.82 4.55 -0.07
C HIS A 29 11.13 4.78 1.27
N LEU A 30 10.22 3.89 1.68
CA LEU A 30 9.54 3.95 2.98
C LEU A 30 10.11 2.94 3.98
N GLN A 31 9.88 3.19 5.27
CA GLN A 31 10.29 2.28 6.32
C GLN A 31 9.51 0.96 6.20
N ASN A 32 10.22 -0.18 6.16
CA ASN A 32 9.63 -1.52 6.13
C ASN A 32 8.56 -1.67 5.04
N GLU A 33 8.91 -1.28 3.81
CA GLU A 33 7.98 -1.30 2.68
C GLU A 33 7.97 -2.66 1.98
N ILE A 34 6.77 -3.17 1.77
CA ILE A 34 6.47 -4.29 0.88
C ILE A 34 5.82 -3.70 -0.36
N MET A 35 6.34 -4.05 -1.53
CA MET A 35 5.89 -3.47 -2.80
C MET A 35 5.54 -4.53 -3.83
N PHE A 36 4.44 -4.29 -4.54
CA PHE A 36 3.92 -5.14 -5.59
C PHE A 36 3.73 -4.32 -6.86
N ARG A 37 4.10 -4.91 -7.99
CA ARG A 37 3.68 -4.41 -9.30
C ARG A 37 2.29 -4.96 -9.61
N LEU A 38 1.37 -4.09 -10.02
CA LEU A 38 0.06 -4.51 -10.49
C LEU A 38 0.23 -5.38 -11.74
N PRO A 39 -0.52 -6.49 -11.86
CA PRO A 39 -0.37 -7.43 -12.97
C PRO A 39 -0.84 -6.86 -14.31
N ARG A 40 -1.74 -5.86 -14.27
CA ARG A 40 -2.15 -5.05 -15.42
C ARG A 40 -2.62 -3.66 -14.94
N PRO A 41 -2.69 -2.67 -15.85
CA PRO A 41 -3.36 -1.40 -15.56
C PRO A 41 -4.80 -1.61 -15.05
N LEU A 42 -5.24 -0.73 -14.14
CA LEU A 42 -6.58 -0.78 -13.57
C LEU A 42 -7.64 -0.32 -14.59
N ASN A 43 -8.82 -0.93 -14.51
CA ASN A 43 -10.00 -0.61 -15.30
C ASN A 43 -11.23 -0.47 -14.40
N ALA A 44 -12.31 0.05 -14.96
CA ALA A 44 -13.59 0.13 -14.28
C ALA A 44 -14.03 -1.24 -13.73
N ASN A 45 -14.53 -1.24 -12.49
CA ASN A 45 -15.00 -2.40 -11.74
C ASN A 45 -13.91 -3.42 -11.33
N ASP A 46 -12.63 -3.10 -11.52
CA ASP A 46 -11.57 -3.90 -10.91
C ASP A 46 -11.57 -3.74 -9.39
N GLU A 47 -11.10 -4.79 -8.71
CA GLU A 47 -10.94 -4.80 -7.26
C GLU A 47 -9.58 -5.36 -6.85
N ILE A 48 -8.97 -4.72 -5.85
CA ILE A 48 -7.76 -5.18 -5.17
C ILE A 48 -8.14 -5.47 -3.72
N GLU A 49 -7.87 -6.67 -3.24
CA GLU A 49 -8.02 -7.04 -1.83
C GLU A 49 -6.65 -7.44 -1.30
N ILE A 50 -6.23 -6.83 -0.19
CA ILE A 50 -4.97 -7.13 0.47
C ILE A 50 -5.16 -7.26 1.98
N SER A 51 -4.60 -8.30 2.58
CA SER A 51 -4.70 -8.54 4.01
C SER A 51 -3.39 -9.07 4.60
N GLY A 52 -3.24 -8.90 5.91
CA GLY A 52 -2.05 -9.32 6.62
C GLY A 52 -2.04 -8.85 8.06
N ARG A 53 -0.84 -8.75 8.62
CA ARG A 53 -0.62 -8.46 10.03
C ARG A 53 0.36 -7.33 10.24
N MET A 54 0.05 -6.48 11.21
CA MET A 54 0.93 -5.48 11.78
C MET A 54 1.77 -6.04 12.92
N ILE A 55 2.73 -5.25 13.41
CA ILE A 55 3.37 -5.50 14.71
C ILE A 55 2.36 -5.22 15.86
N PRO A 56 2.55 -5.79 17.06
CA PRO A 56 1.73 -5.43 18.22
C PRO A 56 1.86 -3.95 18.58
N ASN A 57 0.74 -3.31 18.94
CA ASN A 57 0.65 -1.87 19.23
C ASN A 57 1.22 -0.99 18.09
N PRO A 58 0.66 -1.11 16.86
CA PRO A 58 1.15 -0.33 15.73
C PRO A 58 0.93 1.17 16.00
N GLU A 59 1.84 2.01 15.50
CA GLU A 59 1.70 3.46 15.49
C GLU A 59 1.15 3.94 14.14
N ARG A 60 1.54 3.28 13.05
CA ARG A 60 1.23 3.73 11.69
C ARG A 60 1.25 2.59 10.66
N LEU A 61 0.27 2.61 9.76
CA LEU A 61 0.18 1.72 8.60
C LEU A 61 -0.15 2.53 7.36
N PHE A 62 0.65 2.37 6.29
CA PHE A 62 0.36 2.98 4.98
C PHE A 62 0.02 1.91 3.96
N LEU A 63 -1.01 2.16 3.16
CA LEU A 63 -1.22 1.54 1.86
C LEU A 63 -1.14 2.63 0.79
N ASN A 64 -0.39 2.37 -0.29
CA ASN A 64 -0.28 3.29 -1.43
C ASN A 64 -0.62 2.59 -2.74
N LEU A 65 -1.39 3.25 -3.60
CA LEU A 65 -1.46 3.01 -5.03
C LEU A 65 -0.70 4.13 -5.73
N MET A 66 0.36 3.79 -6.45
CA MET A 66 1.32 4.74 -7.01
C MET A 66 1.42 4.60 -8.52
N THR A 67 1.72 5.73 -9.14
CA THR A 67 2.07 5.74 -10.56
C THR A 67 3.52 5.32 -10.80
N GLY A 68 3.86 5.00 -12.04
CA GLY A 68 5.24 4.73 -12.44
C GLY A 68 5.34 3.73 -13.60
N THR A 69 6.53 3.63 -14.20
CA THR A 69 6.77 2.67 -15.31
C THR A 69 7.65 1.52 -14.85
N ASN A 70 8.89 1.84 -14.44
CA ASN A 70 9.89 0.88 -13.98
C ASN A 70 10.08 0.93 -12.46
N VAL A 71 9.87 2.11 -11.86
CA VAL A 71 9.96 2.38 -10.44
C VAL A 71 8.71 3.16 -9.99
N PRO A 72 8.27 3.03 -8.73
CA PRO A 72 7.19 3.82 -8.17
C PRO A 72 7.57 5.30 -8.13
N ASP A 73 6.58 6.16 -8.36
CA ASP A 73 6.73 7.60 -8.20
C ASP A 73 6.07 8.09 -6.91
N TYR A 74 6.87 8.31 -5.87
CA TYR A 74 6.40 8.81 -4.57
C TYR A 74 5.93 10.27 -4.60
N HIS A 75 6.16 11.00 -5.69
CA HIS A 75 5.56 12.32 -5.90
C HIS A 75 4.18 12.23 -6.55
N ASN A 76 3.78 11.04 -7.02
CA ASN A 76 2.51 10.80 -7.72
C ASN A 76 1.83 9.53 -7.18
N ILE A 77 1.20 9.70 -6.01
CA ILE A 77 0.43 8.66 -5.31
C ILE A 77 -1.05 8.88 -5.59
N ALA A 78 -1.65 7.95 -6.34
CA ALA A 78 -3.05 8.03 -6.74
C ALA A 78 -4.03 7.82 -5.57
N CYS A 79 -3.65 6.97 -4.61
CA CYS A 79 -4.39 6.79 -3.36
C CYS A 79 -3.42 6.37 -2.27
N GLN A 80 -3.46 7.06 -1.14
CA GLN A 80 -2.81 6.65 0.09
C GLN A 80 -3.86 6.52 1.19
N VAL A 81 -3.85 5.37 1.87
CA VAL A 81 -4.56 5.19 3.13
C VAL A 81 -3.51 5.18 4.23
N GLU A 82 -3.55 6.15 5.14
CA GLU A 82 -2.78 6.14 6.39
C GLU A 82 -3.71 5.84 7.55
N ALA A 83 -3.48 4.73 8.25
CA ALA A 83 -4.02 4.54 9.59
C ALA A 83 -2.95 5.00 10.60
N SER A 84 -3.24 6.04 11.38
CA SER A 84 -2.35 6.54 12.43
C SER A 84 -2.96 6.32 13.79
N PHE A 85 -2.45 5.31 14.50
CA PHE A 85 -2.92 4.89 15.82
C PHE A 85 -2.45 5.84 16.93
N SER A 86 -1.35 6.58 16.72
CA SER A 86 -0.87 7.56 17.69
C SER A 86 -1.78 8.80 17.80
N VAL A 87 -2.33 9.27 16.68
CA VAL A 87 -3.28 10.40 16.65
C VAL A 87 -4.73 9.97 16.44
N GLN A 88 -4.98 8.66 16.38
CA GLN A 88 -6.31 8.06 16.26
C GLN A 88 -7.11 8.57 15.06
N ASN A 89 -6.47 8.63 13.89
CA ASN A 89 -7.12 9.07 12.65
C ASN A 89 -6.78 8.14 11.49
N ILE A 90 -7.71 8.07 10.53
CA ILE A 90 -7.45 7.51 9.21
C ILE A 90 -7.48 8.65 8.20
N PHE A 91 -6.44 8.70 7.36
CA PHE A 91 -6.31 9.69 6.31
C PHE A 91 -6.41 9.01 4.95
N LEU A 92 -7.22 9.59 4.08
CA LEU A 92 -7.27 9.25 2.67
C LEU A 92 -6.62 10.39 1.88
N ARG A 93 -5.59 10.09 1.09
CA ARG A 93 -4.82 11.12 0.38
C ARG A 93 -4.60 10.80 -1.09
N CYS A 94 -4.45 11.86 -1.86
CA CYS A 94 -3.86 11.88 -3.18
C CYS A 94 -2.62 12.78 -3.15
N ILE A 95 -1.53 12.36 -3.79
CA ILE A 95 -0.33 13.18 -3.98
C ILE A 95 -0.12 13.36 -5.47
N GLU A 96 -0.19 14.60 -5.96
CA GLU A 96 0.00 14.95 -7.38
C GLU A 96 1.16 15.95 -7.50
N ASN A 97 2.25 15.52 -8.14
CA ASN A 97 3.50 16.27 -8.24
C ASN A 97 4.02 16.77 -6.89
N GLY A 98 3.91 15.93 -5.85
CA GLY A 98 4.30 16.23 -4.47
C GLY A 98 3.28 17.06 -3.68
N ASN A 99 2.23 17.59 -4.32
CA ASN A 99 1.16 18.32 -3.63
C ASN A 99 0.19 17.33 -2.99
N LYS A 100 -0.08 17.51 -1.70
CA LYS A 100 -0.96 16.63 -0.92
C LYS A 100 -2.38 17.17 -0.91
N TYR A 101 -3.32 16.30 -1.23
CA TYR A 101 -4.75 16.49 -1.07
C TYR A 101 -5.25 15.42 -0.12
N GLU A 102 -5.77 15.83 1.04
CA GLU A 102 -6.13 14.89 2.09
C GLU A 102 -7.54 15.11 2.63
N GLU A 103 -8.14 14.02 3.07
CA GLU A 103 -9.35 13.97 3.86
C GLU A 103 -9.06 13.14 5.11
N VAL A 104 -9.53 13.64 6.26
CA VAL A 104 -9.52 12.89 7.51
C VAL A 104 -10.87 12.21 7.65
N LEU A 105 -10.87 10.90 7.79
CA LEU A 105 -12.09 10.11 7.95
C LEU A 105 -12.56 10.17 9.40
N ASP A 106 -13.87 10.22 9.61
CA ASP A 106 -14.50 10.14 10.95
C ASP A 106 -14.57 8.68 11.44
N GLN A 107 -13.41 8.02 11.45
CA GLN A 107 -13.23 6.61 11.81
C GLN A 107 -11.88 6.43 12.52
N TYR A 108 -11.87 5.58 13.55
CA TYR A 108 -10.69 5.34 14.35
C TYR A 108 -9.97 4.06 13.93
N PRO A 109 -8.63 4.07 13.82
CA PRO A 109 -7.87 2.85 13.50
C PRO A 109 -8.14 1.68 14.45
N ALA A 110 -8.34 1.94 15.74
CA ALA A 110 -8.60 0.89 16.73
C ALA A 110 -9.90 0.09 16.43
N ASP A 111 -10.88 0.72 15.77
CA ASP A 111 -12.15 0.08 15.43
C ASP A 111 -12.06 -0.76 14.15
N LEU A 112 -11.20 -0.35 13.21
CA LEU A 112 -11.09 -0.99 11.89
C LEU A 112 -9.98 -2.05 11.80
N PHE A 113 -9.02 -2.03 12.72
CA PHE A 113 -7.86 -2.91 12.72
C PHE A 113 -7.75 -3.70 14.05
N PRO A 114 -8.71 -4.58 14.37
CA PRO A 114 -8.65 -5.40 15.58
C PRO A 114 -7.45 -6.37 15.53
N ASP A 115 -6.90 -6.69 16.69
CA ASP A 115 -5.85 -7.70 16.88
C ASP A 115 -4.58 -7.51 16.02
N SER A 116 -4.31 -6.27 15.62
CA SER A 116 -3.19 -5.92 14.72
C SER A 116 -3.28 -6.62 13.36
N GLU A 117 -4.47 -6.98 12.89
CA GLU A 117 -4.71 -7.46 11.53
C GLU A 117 -5.18 -6.30 10.64
N PHE A 118 -4.82 -6.36 9.36
CA PHE A 118 -5.32 -5.41 8.37
C PHE A 118 -5.95 -6.13 7.19
N LYS A 119 -6.98 -5.48 6.64
CA LYS A 119 -7.60 -5.85 5.38
C LYS A 119 -8.05 -4.59 4.67
N PHE A 120 -7.58 -4.38 3.45
CA PHE A 120 -8.03 -3.30 2.57
C PHE A 120 -8.69 -3.90 1.35
N ILE A 121 -9.79 -3.29 0.92
CA ILE A 121 -10.44 -3.58 -0.35
C ILE A 121 -10.54 -2.27 -1.12
N ILE A 122 -10.01 -2.23 -2.33
CA ILE A 122 -10.04 -1.05 -3.21
C ILE A 122 -10.81 -1.42 -4.46
N LYS A 123 -11.90 -0.70 -4.72
CA LYS A 123 -12.78 -0.92 -5.87
C LYS A 123 -12.71 0.27 -6.81
N VAL A 124 -12.55 -0.01 -8.10
CA VAL A 124 -12.53 1.03 -9.14
C VAL A 124 -13.94 1.27 -9.64
N ARG A 125 -14.45 2.49 -9.48
CA ARG A 125 -15.75 2.90 -10.00
C ARG A 125 -15.58 4.02 -11.02
N VAL A 126 -16.24 3.89 -12.17
CA VAL A 126 -16.19 4.90 -13.23
C VAL A 126 -17.62 5.36 -13.54
N ASN A 127 -17.96 6.59 -13.16
CA ASN A 127 -19.28 7.20 -13.41
C ASN A 127 -19.12 8.71 -13.63
N GLY A 128 -18.77 9.11 -14.86
CA GLY A 128 -18.40 10.49 -15.20
C GLY A 128 -16.99 10.88 -14.72
N SER A 129 -16.58 10.40 -13.55
CA SER A 129 -15.21 10.47 -13.03
C SER A 129 -14.68 9.08 -12.64
N GLN A 130 -13.36 8.97 -12.46
CA GLN A 130 -12.68 7.76 -11.99
C GLN A 130 -12.53 7.85 -10.48
N ILE A 131 -13.11 6.92 -9.74
CA ILE A 131 -13.16 6.95 -8.28
C ILE A 131 -12.63 5.62 -7.75
N LEU A 132 -11.86 5.69 -6.67
CA LEU A 132 -11.53 4.52 -5.85
C LEU A 132 -12.43 4.54 -4.63
N ASP A 133 -13.19 3.47 -4.42
CA ASP A 133 -13.89 3.21 -3.17
C ASP A 133 -12.99 2.32 -2.29
N ILE A 134 -12.83 2.68 -1.01
CA ILE A 134 -11.94 2.03 -0.06
C ILE A 134 -12.78 1.45 1.07
N ASP A 135 -12.66 0.14 1.27
CA ASP A 135 -13.13 -0.54 2.47
C ASP A 135 -11.94 -0.97 3.33
N ILE A 136 -12.11 -0.90 4.66
CA ILE A 136 -11.18 -1.44 5.64
C ILE A 136 -11.92 -2.49 6.45
N GLY A 137 -11.41 -3.72 6.44
CA GLY A 137 -12.13 -4.88 6.97
C GLY A 137 -13.42 -5.12 6.17
N GLU A 138 -14.56 -4.99 6.86
CA GLU A 138 -15.91 -5.08 6.28
C GLU A 138 -16.60 -3.71 6.19
N SER A 139 -15.93 -2.64 6.62
CA SER A 139 -16.51 -1.29 6.69
C SER A 139 -16.05 -0.43 5.52
N TYR A 140 -17.01 0.28 4.92
CA TYR A 140 -16.69 1.35 3.98
C TYR A 140 -15.95 2.47 4.71
N ALA A 141 -14.78 2.84 4.20
CA ALA A 141 -13.95 3.88 4.78
C ALA A 141 -14.17 5.22 4.07
N GLY A 142 -14.16 5.21 2.74
CA GLY A 142 -14.32 6.43 1.96
C GLY A 142 -14.09 6.21 0.48
N SER A 143 -14.13 7.32 -0.26
CA SER A 143 -13.89 7.32 -1.70
C SER A 143 -12.98 8.45 -2.10
N LEU A 144 -12.10 8.20 -3.07
CA LEU A 144 -11.19 9.20 -3.61
C LEU A 144 -11.43 9.35 -5.11
N GLU A 145 -11.81 10.55 -5.55
CA GLU A 145 -11.78 10.88 -6.98
C GLU A 145 -10.33 10.99 -7.46
N LEU A 146 -10.00 10.24 -8.50
CA LEU A 146 -8.64 10.15 -9.01
C LEU A 146 -8.23 11.40 -9.77
N LYS A 147 -7.07 11.94 -9.39
CA LYS A 147 -6.33 12.95 -10.17
C LYS A 147 -5.44 12.34 -11.25
N HIS A 148 -5.11 11.06 -11.10
CA HIS A 148 -4.24 10.31 -11.99
C HIS A 148 -5.05 9.44 -12.94
N ASN A 149 -4.49 9.11 -14.10
CA ASN A 149 -5.10 8.12 -14.97
C ASN A 149 -4.97 6.72 -14.35
N LEU A 150 -6.06 5.95 -14.31
CA LEU A 150 -6.03 4.54 -13.89
C LEU A 150 -4.92 3.73 -14.57
N ARG A 151 -4.57 4.05 -15.82
CA ARG A 151 -3.53 3.34 -16.56
C ARG A 151 -2.12 3.59 -16.07
N ASP A 152 -1.90 4.71 -15.40
CA ASP A 152 -0.58 5.10 -14.90
C ASP A 152 -0.32 4.50 -13.52
N ILE A 153 -1.37 4.02 -12.83
CA ILE A 153 -1.27 3.33 -11.54
C ILE A 153 -0.78 1.91 -11.79
N THR A 154 0.42 1.61 -11.31
CA THR A 154 1.13 0.36 -11.61
C THR A 154 1.78 -0.29 -10.40
N PHE A 155 1.79 0.39 -9.25
CA PHE A 155 2.38 -0.13 -8.01
C PHE A 155 1.37 -0.05 -6.86
N LEU A 156 1.41 -1.09 -6.02
CA LEU A 156 0.78 -1.14 -4.70
C LEU A 156 1.91 -1.28 -3.67
N SER A 157 1.94 -0.45 -2.63
CA SER A 157 2.84 -0.66 -1.51
C SER A 157 2.14 -0.60 -0.17
N LEU A 158 2.79 -1.23 0.80
CA LEU A 158 2.38 -1.36 2.18
C LEU A 158 3.62 -1.07 3.03
N SER A 159 3.56 -0.16 4.00
CA SER A 159 4.76 0.22 4.77
C SER A 159 4.49 0.56 6.24
N ASN A 160 5.57 0.78 6.99
CA ASN A 160 5.66 1.03 8.44
C ASN A 160 5.45 -0.24 9.28
N ASP A 161 4.42 -0.28 10.11
CA ASP A 161 4.28 -1.25 11.21
C ASP A 161 3.73 -2.61 10.77
N ILE A 162 4.23 -3.12 9.65
CA ILE A 162 3.79 -4.36 9.01
C ILE A 162 4.70 -5.53 9.39
N THR A 163 4.10 -6.64 9.80
CA THR A 163 4.82 -7.91 10.00
C THR A 163 4.86 -8.72 8.71
N LYS A 164 3.70 -8.87 8.04
CA LYS A 164 3.57 -9.65 6.80
C LYS A 164 2.30 -9.34 6.03
N VAL A 165 2.31 -9.65 4.74
CA VAL A 165 1.12 -9.79 3.90
C VAL A 165 0.76 -11.26 3.83
N ASP A 166 -0.49 -11.59 4.17
CA ASP A 166 -1.01 -12.95 4.12
C ASP A 166 -1.66 -13.26 2.77
N GLU A 167 -2.35 -12.27 2.19
CA GLU A 167 -3.08 -12.45 0.94
C GLU A 167 -3.09 -11.18 0.10
N LEU A 168 -2.94 -11.34 -1.21
CA LEU A 168 -3.15 -10.31 -2.22
C LEU A 168 -3.98 -10.90 -3.37
N LYS A 169 -5.17 -10.35 -3.58
CA LYS A 169 -6.12 -10.78 -4.60
C LYS A 169 -6.41 -9.64 -5.56
N PHE A 170 -6.44 -9.97 -6.84
CA PHE A 170 -6.94 -9.08 -7.89
C PHE A 170 -8.17 -9.72 -8.50
N ARG A 171 -9.28 -8.98 -8.55
CA ARG A 171 -10.49 -9.36 -9.29
C ARG A 171 -10.64 -8.40 -10.46
N PHE A 172 -10.66 -8.98 -11.65
CA PHE A 172 -10.74 -8.25 -12.90
C PHE A 172 -12.14 -8.40 -13.47
N ALA A 173 -12.70 -7.30 -13.94
CA ALA A 173 -13.96 -7.30 -14.68
C ALA A 173 -13.86 -8.05 -16.01
#